data_AF-A0A9W7F172-F1
#
_entry.id   AF-A0A9W7F172-F1
#
_cell.length_a   1.000
_cell.length_b   1.000
_cell.length_c   1.000
_cell.angle_alpha   90.00
_cell.angle_beta   90.00
_cell.angle_gamma   90.00
#
_symmetry.space_group_name_H-M   'P 1'
#
loop_
_entity.id
_entity.type
_entity.pdbx_description
1 polymer ?
#
loop_
_entity_poly.entity_id
_entity_poly.type
_entity_poly.pdbx_seq_one_letter_code
_entity_poly.pdbx_strand_id
1 'polypeptide(L)'
;MLRLLLLITSVSAFAPATFGILRPSSLHAADPMQKPLTPTDYMAVGLACCFAMNDNGKLNEAWIFEPLTAGSLETIEHGIETSYKQVMALAAEDFFEGDLNEPTGIKIQNLQALGEGYEVSLCDNVIERSLAASRTFRRREEAKSLEFNEMSDEYNFSVERKRILNHVVEVNDADNVKQDMSIDVYGREEEGEGEDLKNQIEALEAA
;
A
#
# COMPACT_ATOMS: atom_id res chain seq x y z
N MET A 1 45.35 10.96 66.76
CA MET A 1 44.39 11.87 66.11
C MET A 1 43.51 11.05 65.17
N LEU A 2 42.20 11.07 65.45
CA LEU A 2 41.02 10.70 64.64
C LEU A 2 41.02 9.41 63.79
N ARG A 3 40.24 8.43 64.28
CA ARG A 3 39.55 7.37 63.53
C ARG A 3 38.65 7.98 62.44
N LEU A 4 38.62 7.38 61.25
CA LEU A 4 37.49 7.52 60.33
C LEU A 4 36.97 6.12 59.98
N LEU A 5 35.81 5.83 60.57
CA LEU A 5 34.95 4.68 60.32
C LEU A 5 33.95 5.13 59.24
N LEU A 6 33.86 4.46 58.09
CA LEU A 6 32.73 4.67 57.18
C LEU A 6 31.98 3.35 57.00
N LEU A 7 30.73 3.36 57.47
CA LEU A 7 29.79 2.26 57.46
C LEU A 7 29.38 1.87 56.04
N ILE A 8 29.34 0.57 55.80
CA ILE A 8 28.63 -0.08 54.70
C ILE A 8 27.17 -0.20 55.16
N THR A 9 26.24 0.47 54.48
CA THR A 9 24.80 0.25 54.63
C THR A 9 24.23 -0.29 53.32
N SER A 10 24.04 -1.61 53.27
CA SER A 10 23.23 -2.27 52.26
C SER A 10 21.75 -2.04 52.55
N VAL A 11 21.05 -1.32 51.68
CA VAL A 11 19.58 -1.26 51.69
C VAL A 11 19.09 -2.10 50.53
N SER A 12 18.66 -3.32 50.83
CA SER A 12 17.94 -4.20 49.92
C SER A 12 16.51 -3.69 49.76
N ALA A 13 16.21 -3.04 48.64
CA ALA A 13 14.85 -2.72 48.26
C ALA A 13 14.19 -3.97 47.65
N PHE A 14 13.31 -4.59 48.42
CA PHE A 14 12.44 -5.69 48.00
C PHE A 14 11.19 -5.07 47.35
N ALA A 15 11.09 -5.12 46.02
CA ALA A 15 9.90 -4.71 45.28
C ALA A 15 9.03 -5.94 44.96
N PRO A 16 7.69 -5.87 45.11
CA PRO A 16 6.83 -7.03 44.92
C PRO A 16 6.71 -7.38 43.44
N ALA A 17 6.93 -8.66 43.14
CA ALA A 17 6.71 -9.23 41.81
C ALA A 17 5.20 -9.18 41.48
N THR A 18 4.81 -8.22 40.65
CA THR A 18 3.58 -8.34 39.86
C THR A 18 3.83 -9.42 38.81
N PHE A 19 3.14 -10.55 38.96
CA PHE A 19 3.15 -11.67 38.03
C PHE A 19 2.37 -11.29 36.77
N GLY A 20 2.92 -10.34 35.99
CA GLY A 20 2.56 -10.13 34.61
C GLY A 20 3.43 -11.04 33.75
N ILE A 21 2.82 -11.88 32.93
CA ILE A 21 3.52 -12.70 31.93
C ILE A 21 4.08 -11.74 30.87
N LEU A 22 5.18 -11.07 31.16
CA LEU A 22 6.06 -10.48 30.15
C LEU A 22 6.98 -11.61 29.71
N ARG A 23 6.61 -12.28 28.62
CA ARG A 23 7.59 -13.04 27.85
C ARG A 23 8.70 -12.06 27.46
N PRO A 24 9.97 -12.31 27.79
CA PRO A 24 11.04 -11.58 27.16
C PRO A 24 11.05 -12.01 25.69
N SER A 25 10.54 -11.16 24.80
CA SER A 25 10.56 -11.36 23.35
C SER A 25 11.96 -11.15 22.78
N SER A 26 13.00 -11.68 23.43
CA SER A 26 14.39 -11.62 22.97
C SER A 26 14.71 -12.65 21.87
N LEU A 27 13.70 -13.06 21.09
CA LEU A 27 13.82 -13.93 19.91
C LEU A 27 13.26 -13.29 18.62
N HIS A 28 12.80 -12.03 18.67
CA HIS A 28 12.73 -11.25 17.45
C HIS A 28 14.14 -10.72 17.17
N ALA A 29 14.87 -11.39 16.28
CA ALA A 29 15.77 -10.66 15.40
C ALA A 29 15.01 -9.39 14.95
N ALA A 30 15.59 -8.21 15.20
CA ALA A 30 14.94 -6.94 14.91
C ALA A 30 14.34 -7.01 13.50
N ASP A 31 13.01 -7.00 13.40
CA ASP A 31 12.31 -7.14 12.13
C ASP A 31 12.90 -6.08 11.18
N PRO A 32 13.49 -6.47 10.03
CA PRO A 32 14.12 -5.51 9.13
C PRO A 32 13.14 -4.42 8.65
N MET A 33 11.82 -4.68 8.74
CA MET A 33 10.77 -3.69 8.45
C MET A 33 10.54 -2.68 9.58
N GLN A 34 10.84 -3.04 10.84
CA GLN A 34 10.71 -2.15 12.00
C GLN A 34 11.92 -1.22 12.16
N LYS A 35 13.07 -1.57 11.56
CA LYS A 35 14.25 -0.69 11.56
C LYS A 35 13.95 0.57 10.73
N PRO A 36 14.33 1.77 11.20
CA PRO A 36 14.24 2.98 10.37
C PRO A 36 14.98 2.84 9.04
N LEU A 37 14.53 3.55 8.01
CA LEU A 37 15.23 3.56 6.73
C LEU A 37 16.63 4.20 6.88
N THR A 38 17.56 3.75 6.06
CA THR A 38 18.92 4.25 5.93
C THR A 38 19.06 4.92 4.58
N PRO A 39 19.94 5.94 4.43
CA PRO A 39 20.12 6.69 3.19
C PRO A 39 20.31 5.82 1.94
N THR A 40 21.03 4.71 2.10
CA THR A 40 21.37 3.76 1.02
C THR A 40 20.31 2.69 0.78
N ASP A 41 19.13 2.79 1.39
CA ASP A 41 18.07 1.82 1.12
C ASP A 41 17.58 1.94 -0.32
N TYR A 42 17.26 0.79 -0.89
CA TYR A 42 16.82 0.69 -2.26
C TYR A 42 15.38 1.18 -2.43
N MET A 43 15.15 1.91 -3.51
CA MET A 43 13.84 2.29 -3.99
C MET A 43 13.78 2.13 -5.51
N ALA A 44 12.64 1.66 -6.01
CA ALA A 44 12.34 1.65 -7.43
C ALA A 44 11.11 2.53 -7.68
N VAL A 45 11.18 3.36 -8.72
CA VAL A 45 10.10 4.26 -9.15
C VAL A 45 9.77 3.94 -10.60
N GLY A 46 8.51 3.65 -10.87
CA GLY A 46 8.00 3.40 -12.21
C GLY A 46 7.29 4.61 -12.79
N LEU A 47 7.42 4.81 -14.10
CA LEU A 47 6.57 5.68 -14.90
C LEU A 47 5.36 4.87 -15.38
N ALA A 48 4.21 5.08 -14.76
CA ALA A 48 2.96 4.39 -15.11
C ALA A 48 2.12 5.20 -16.11
N CYS A 49 1.57 4.53 -17.12
CA CYS A 49 0.49 5.05 -17.95
C CYS A 49 -0.86 4.66 -17.33
N CYS A 50 -1.60 5.66 -16.86
CA CYS A 50 -2.90 5.52 -16.25
C CYS A 50 -3.95 6.32 -17.02
N PHE A 51 -5.22 6.17 -16.65
CA PHE A 51 -6.33 6.91 -17.24
C PHE A 51 -7.17 7.60 -16.16
N ALA A 52 -7.58 8.84 -16.42
CA ALA A 52 -8.54 9.56 -15.59
C ALA A 52 -9.81 9.82 -16.40
N MET A 53 -10.98 9.59 -15.79
CA MET A 53 -12.25 9.92 -16.42
C MET A 53 -12.58 11.38 -16.15
N ASN A 54 -12.80 12.16 -17.21
CA ASN A 54 -13.24 13.55 -17.10
C ASN A 54 -14.74 13.64 -16.86
N ASP A 55 -15.22 14.83 -16.52
CA ASP A 55 -16.65 15.17 -16.36
C ASP A 55 -17.52 14.82 -17.58
N ASN A 56 -16.91 14.80 -18.78
CA ASN A 56 -17.57 14.43 -20.03
C ASN A 56 -17.63 12.90 -20.28
N GLY A 57 -17.21 12.06 -19.33
CA GLY A 57 -17.16 10.60 -19.45
C GLY A 57 -16.09 10.07 -20.41
N LYS A 58 -15.12 10.91 -20.80
CA LYS A 58 -13.98 10.51 -21.65
C LYS A 58 -12.77 10.17 -20.79
N LEU A 59 -12.02 9.14 -21.21
CA LEU A 59 -10.76 8.76 -20.59
C LEU A 59 -9.62 9.58 -21.18
N ASN A 60 -8.94 10.33 -20.31
CA ASN A 60 -7.68 11.00 -20.61
C ASN A 60 -6.52 10.18 -20.08
N GLU A 61 -5.43 10.15 -20.84
CA GLU A 61 -4.17 9.54 -20.42
C GLU A 61 -3.49 10.42 -19.35
N ALA A 62 -2.95 9.78 -18.31
CA ALA A 62 -2.25 10.43 -17.22
C ALA A 62 -0.98 9.63 -16.88
N TRP A 63 0.16 10.30 -16.89
CA TRP A 63 1.44 9.71 -16.55
C TRP A 63 1.76 9.94 -15.08
N ILE A 64 2.08 8.87 -14.35
CA ILE A 64 2.23 8.91 -12.89
C ILE A 64 3.56 8.29 -12.47
N PHE A 65 4.30 8.99 -11.61
CA PHE A 65 5.41 8.37 -10.87
C PHE A 65 4.86 7.55 -9.71
N GLU A 66 5.14 6.25 -9.71
CA GLU A 66 4.73 5.34 -8.64
C GLU A 66 5.93 4.60 -8.03
N PRO A 67 6.02 4.51 -6.69
CA PRO A 67 6.98 3.63 -6.07
C PRO A 67 6.57 2.17 -6.29
N LEU A 68 7.53 1.34 -6.70
CA LEU A 68 7.36 -0.09 -6.91
C LEU A 68 7.79 -0.85 -5.67
N THR A 69 7.01 -1.87 -5.31
CA THR A 69 7.43 -2.85 -4.30
C THR A 69 8.35 -3.90 -4.91
N ALA A 70 9.09 -4.62 -4.08
CA ALA A 70 9.92 -5.76 -4.51
C ALA A 70 9.13 -6.77 -5.35
N GLY A 71 7.91 -7.11 -4.94
CA GLY A 71 7.06 -8.03 -5.71
C GLY A 71 6.59 -7.43 -7.04
N SER A 72 6.31 -6.13 -7.08
CA SER A 72 5.93 -5.45 -8.32
C SER A 72 7.08 -5.45 -9.33
N LEU A 73 8.29 -5.09 -8.90
CA LEU A 73 9.48 -5.07 -9.75
C LEU A 73 9.83 -6.47 -10.27
N GLU A 74 9.83 -7.46 -9.40
CA GLU A 74 10.04 -8.86 -9.77
C GLU A 74 9.00 -9.31 -10.81
N THR A 75 7.72 -8.96 -10.63
CA THR A 75 6.64 -9.37 -11.55
C THR A 75 6.83 -8.80 -12.96
N ILE A 76 7.15 -7.52 -13.07
CA ILE A 76 7.32 -6.88 -14.39
C ILE A 76 8.58 -7.37 -15.12
N GLU A 77 9.61 -7.78 -14.39
CA GLU A 77 10.83 -8.35 -14.97
C GLU A 77 10.66 -9.75 -15.53
N HIS A 78 9.73 -10.51 -14.97
CA HIS A 78 9.32 -11.78 -15.55
C HIS A 78 8.46 -11.62 -16.81
N GLY A 79 8.32 -10.39 -17.35
CA GLY A 79 7.61 -10.12 -18.61
C GLY A 79 6.10 -10.13 -18.49
N ILE A 80 5.56 -10.04 -17.28
CA ILE A 80 4.12 -9.89 -17.07
C ILE A 80 3.67 -8.53 -17.60
N GLU A 81 2.53 -8.54 -18.29
CA GLU A 81 1.91 -7.34 -18.86
C GLU A 81 1.74 -6.26 -17.79
N THR A 82 2.19 -5.04 -18.10
CA THR A 82 2.29 -3.96 -17.13
C THR A 82 1.89 -2.60 -17.70
N SER A 83 1.42 -1.71 -16.84
CA SER A 83 1.20 -0.30 -17.16
C SER A 83 2.45 0.56 -16.98
N TYR A 84 3.56 -0.01 -16.49
CA TYR A 84 4.82 0.71 -16.31
C TYR A 84 5.60 0.71 -17.62
N LYS A 85 5.92 1.90 -18.11
CA LYS A 85 6.73 2.07 -19.32
C LYS A 85 8.22 2.00 -19.02
N GLN A 86 8.64 2.64 -17.94
CA GLN A 86 10.05 2.71 -17.51
C GLN A 86 10.13 2.60 -16.00
N VAL A 87 11.26 2.13 -15.50
CA VAL A 87 11.56 2.04 -14.07
C VAL A 87 12.97 2.55 -13.82
N MET A 88 13.13 3.31 -12.75
CA MET A 88 14.42 3.80 -12.27
C MET A 88 14.64 3.34 -10.82
N ALA A 89 15.85 2.90 -10.53
CA ALA A 89 16.28 2.59 -9.17
C ALA A 89 17.06 3.76 -8.55
N LEU A 90 16.81 4.03 -7.27
CA LEU A 90 17.37 5.15 -6.52
C LEU A 90 17.71 4.74 -5.10
N ALA A 91 18.67 5.43 -4.50
CA ALA A 91 18.87 5.41 -3.06
C ALA A 91 17.75 6.23 -2.38
N ALA A 92 17.35 5.85 -1.17
CA ALA A 92 16.30 6.54 -0.43
C ALA A 92 16.64 8.03 -0.19
N GLU A 93 17.92 8.36 0.01
CA GLU A 93 18.36 9.75 0.14
C GLU A 93 18.21 10.57 -1.14
N ASP A 94 18.28 9.94 -2.31
CA ASP A 94 18.11 10.59 -3.60
C ASP A 94 16.64 10.83 -3.94
N PHE A 95 15.72 10.12 -3.27
CA PHE A 95 14.28 10.29 -3.46
C PHE A 95 13.67 11.30 -2.48
N PHE A 96 13.98 11.19 -1.19
CA PHE A 96 13.32 12.00 -0.15
C PHE A 96 14.02 13.35 0.11
N GLU A 97 13.22 14.36 0.45
CA GLU A 97 13.70 15.63 1.02
C GLU A 97 13.57 15.62 2.55
N GLY A 98 14.54 16.23 3.23
CA GLY A 98 14.55 16.34 4.70
C GLY A 98 15.14 15.11 5.40
N ASP A 99 14.70 14.87 6.63
CA ASP A 99 15.09 13.68 7.40
C ASP A 99 14.35 12.46 6.86
N LEU A 100 15.07 11.36 6.60
CA LEU A 100 14.50 10.12 6.08
C LEU A 100 13.47 9.48 7.03
N ASN A 101 13.54 9.78 8.33
CA ASN A 101 12.57 9.29 9.32
C ASN A 101 11.27 10.08 9.32
N GLU A 102 11.30 11.32 8.85
CA GLU A 102 10.17 12.23 8.75
C GLU A 102 10.32 13.11 7.48
N PRO A 103 10.21 12.49 6.29
CA PRO A 103 10.47 13.18 5.04
C PRO A 103 9.43 14.27 4.80
N THR A 104 9.91 15.46 4.44
CA THR A 104 9.06 16.64 4.21
C THR A 104 8.59 16.77 2.77
N GLY A 105 9.20 16.01 1.86
CA GLY A 105 8.98 16.14 0.42
C GLY A 105 9.73 15.10 -0.40
N ILE A 106 9.75 15.30 -1.71
CA ILE A 106 10.38 14.42 -2.71
C ILE A 106 11.24 15.26 -3.64
N LYS A 107 12.45 14.77 -3.94
CA LYS A 107 13.38 15.37 -4.89
C LYS A 107 12.97 15.07 -6.32
N ILE A 108 11.90 15.72 -6.80
CA ILE A 108 11.34 15.48 -8.15
C ILE A 108 12.39 15.70 -9.25
N GLN A 109 13.40 16.55 -9.02
CA GLN A 109 14.47 16.80 -9.99
C GLN A 109 15.27 15.53 -10.31
N ASN A 110 15.42 14.61 -9.36
CA ASN A 110 16.12 13.34 -9.57
C ASN A 110 15.29 12.34 -10.40
N LEU A 111 13.98 12.57 -10.54
CA LEU A 111 13.08 11.76 -11.37
C LEU A 111 12.90 12.33 -12.78
N GLN A 112 13.53 13.47 -13.11
CA GLN A 112 13.28 14.16 -14.37
C GLN A 112 13.59 13.31 -15.60
N ALA A 113 14.67 12.51 -15.55
CA ALA A 113 15.04 11.61 -16.64
C ALA A 113 14.02 10.47 -16.84
N LEU A 114 13.38 10.00 -15.77
CA LEU A 114 12.34 8.97 -15.84
C LEU A 114 11.07 9.47 -16.53
N GLY A 115 10.76 10.77 -16.45
CA GLY A 115 9.56 11.39 -17.01
C GLY A 115 9.78 12.15 -18.32
N GLU A 116 10.93 11.99 -18.97
CA GLU A 116 11.29 12.80 -20.13
C GLU A 116 10.26 12.64 -21.27
N GLY A 117 9.73 13.77 -21.75
CA GLY A 117 8.73 13.79 -22.83
C GLY A 117 7.28 13.61 -22.37
N TYR A 118 7.02 13.54 -21.07
CA TYR A 118 5.68 13.37 -20.50
C TYR A 118 5.33 14.45 -19.47
N GLU A 119 4.04 14.79 -19.39
CA GLU A 119 3.50 15.55 -18.27
C GLU A 119 3.17 14.56 -17.15
N VAL A 120 4.06 14.46 -16.16
CA VAL A 120 4.00 13.43 -15.12
C VAL A 120 3.55 14.03 -13.79
N SER A 121 2.61 13.37 -13.12
CA SER A 121 2.18 13.69 -11.77
C SER A 121 2.69 12.66 -10.74
N LEU A 122 2.74 13.03 -9.47
CA LEU A 122 3.03 12.07 -8.39
C LEU A 122 1.78 11.26 -8.05
N CYS A 123 1.96 10.05 -7.54
CA CYS A 123 0.87 9.24 -7.04
C CYS A 123 0.33 9.71 -5.68
N ASP A 124 -0.87 9.28 -5.33
CA ASP A 124 -1.46 9.56 -4.02
C ASP A 124 -0.64 8.95 -2.90
N ASN A 125 -0.45 9.70 -1.81
CA ASN A 125 0.34 9.32 -0.63
C ASN A 125 1.75 8.83 -0.99
N VAL A 126 2.38 9.46 -2.00
CA VAL A 126 3.68 9.06 -2.53
C VAL A 126 4.74 8.87 -1.45
N ILE A 127 4.80 9.73 -0.42
CA ILE A 127 5.79 9.60 0.66
C ILE A 127 5.58 8.29 1.42
N GLU A 128 4.36 8.04 1.92
CA GLU A 128 4.04 6.84 2.69
C GLU A 128 4.23 5.57 1.85
N ARG A 129 3.79 5.60 0.60
CA ARG A 129 3.95 4.48 -0.34
C ARG A 129 5.41 4.20 -0.66
N SER A 130 6.23 5.22 -0.88
CA SER A 130 7.67 5.07 -1.13
C SER A 130 8.40 4.52 0.09
N LEU A 131 8.05 4.99 1.29
CA LEU A 131 8.60 4.47 2.55
C LEU A 131 8.22 2.99 2.75
N ALA A 132 6.99 2.59 2.41
CA ALA A 132 6.56 1.20 2.49
C ALA A 132 7.25 0.33 1.42
N ALA A 133 7.29 0.81 0.18
CA ALA A 133 7.92 0.13 -0.95
C ALA A 133 9.42 -0.14 -0.69
N SER A 134 10.17 0.86 -0.23
CA SER A 134 11.59 0.70 0.09
C SER A 134 11.84 -0.39 1.14
N ARG A 135 10.97 -0.51 2.16
CA ARG A 135 11.07 -1.59 3.17
C ARG A 135 10.90 -2.99 2.57
N THR A 136 10.14 -3.15 1.48
CA THR A 136 9.95 -4.47 0.87
C THR A 136 11.24 -5.05 0.30
N PHE A 137 12.16 -4.21 -0.19
CA PHE A 137 13.46 -4.63 -0.73
C PHE A 137 14.47 -5.03 0.34
N ARG A 138 14.28 -4.62 1.60
CA ARG A 138 15.11 -5.11 2.72
C ARG A 138 14.85 -6.57 3.04
N ARG A 139 13.64 -7.05 2.74
CA ARG A 139 13.26 -8.45 2.96
C ARG A 139 13.64 -9.34 1.78
N ARG A 140 13.67 -8.78 0.57
CA ARG A 140 14.00 -9.47 -0.68
C ARG A 140 15.07 -8.69 -1.42
N GLU A 141 16.33 -9.02 -1.15
CA GLU A 141 17.45 -8.39 -1.86
C GLU A 141 17.56 -8.87 -3.29
N GLU A 142 17.14 -10.11 -3.55
CA GLU A 142 17.08 -10.73 -4.88
C GLU A 142 16.16 -9.99 -5.88
N ALA A 143 15.24 -9.17 -5.38
CA ALA A 143 14.36 -8.35 -6.19
C ALA A 143 14.96 -6.98 -6.57
N LYS A 144 16.20 -6.67 -6.13
CA LYS A 144 16.95 -5.48 -6.53
C LYS A 144 17.71 -5.78 -7.81
N SER A 145 17.02 -5.60 -8.92
CA SER A 145 17.44 -6.00 -10.26
C SER A 145 18.17 -4.92 -11.05
N LEU A 146 18.02 -3.66 -10.65
CA LEU A 146 18.65 -2.49 -11.25
C LEU A 146 19.68 -1.93 -10.26
N GLU A 147 20.77 -1.37 -10.78
CA GLU A 147 21.74 -0.63 -9.99
C GLU A 147 21.23 0.78 -9.67
N PHE A 148 21.83 1.45 -8.68
CA PHE A 148 21.41 2.80 -8.32
C PHE A 148 21.62 3.79 -9.48
N ASN A 149 20.58 4.59 -9.73
CA ASN A 149 20.45 5.52 -10.87
C ASN A 149 20.41 4.85 -12.25
N GLU A 150 20.25 3.52 -12.30
CA GLU A 150 19.95 2.81 -13.53
C GLU A 150 18.46 2.94 -13.87
N MET A 151 18.17 2.95 -15.17
CA MET A 151 16.83 3.00 -15.72
C MET A 151 16.66 1.90 -16.76
N SER A 152 15.53 1.20 -16.71
CA SER A 152 15.14 0.19 -17.69
C SER A 152 13.79 0.53 -18.31
N ASP A 153 13.66 0.24 -19.60
CA ASP A 153 12.43 0.36 -20.39
C ASP A 153 12.03 -0.97 -21.06
N GLU A 154 12.74 -2.05 -20.76
CA GLU A 154 12.56 -3.38 -21.36
C GLU A 154 11.43 -4.18 -20.67
N TYR A 155 10.26 -3.56 -20.47
CA TYR A 155 9.09 -4.20 -19.86
C TYR A 155 7.99 -4.49 -20.88
N ASN A 156 7.13 -5.47 -20.56
CA ASN A 156 5.96 -5.81 -21.36
C ASN A 156 4.84 -4.77 -21.16
N PHE A 157 5.09 -3.55 -21.64
CA PHE A 157 4.19 -2.42 -21.50
C PHE A 157 2.96 -2.59 -22.40
N SER A 158 1.77 -2.47 -21.80
CA SER A 158 0.49 -2.57 -22.50
C SER A 158 -0.52 -1.58 -21.97
N VAL A 159 -1.34 -1.09 -22.91
CA VAL A 159 -2.44 -0.15 -22.67
C VAL A 159 -3.80 -0.80 -22.94
N GLU A 160 -3.83 -2.10 -23.26
CA GLU A 160 -5.07 -2.85 -23.49
C GLU A 160 -5.93 -2.88 -22.22
N ARG A 161 -5.31 -3.17 -21.07
CA ARG A 161 -5.95 -3.13 -19.75
C ARG A 161 -5.76 -1.77 -19.09
N LYS A 162 -6.72 -0.88 -19.33
CA LYS A 162 -6.67 0.50 -18.81
C LYS A 162 -6.84 0.54 -17.30
N ARG A 163 -5.83 1.07 -16.61
CA ARG A 163 -5.90 1.40 -15.19
C ARG A 163 -6.52 2.78 -14.99
N ILE A 164 -7.73 2.84 -14.42
CA ILE A 164 -8.48 4.08 -14.22
C ILE A 164 -8.29 4.57 -12.78
N LEU A 165 -7.75 5.78 -12.59
CA LEU A 165 -7.43 6.33 -11.25
C LEU A 165 -8.69 6.71 -10.44
N ASN A 166 -9.66 7.35 -11.08
CA ASN A 166 -10.85 7.90 -10.41
C ASN A 166 -12.04 6.94 -10.39
N HIS A 167 -11.79 5.63 -10.55
CA HIS A 167 -12.87 4.66 -10.60
C HIS A 167 -13.35 4.31 -9.18
N VAL A 168 -14.50 4.87 -8.79
CA VAL A 168 -15.20 4.48 -7.56
C VAL A 168 -16.12 3.32 -7.91
N VAL A 169 -15.88 2.15 -7.30
CA VAL A 169 -16.80 1.03 -7.40
C VAL A 169 -17.94 1.27 -6.42
N GLU A 170 -19.12 1.60 -6.92
CA GLU A 170 -20.34 1.66 -6.12
C GLU A 170 -20.92 0.25 -6.01
N VAL A 171 -20.82 -0.34 -4.82
CA VAL A 171 -21.36 -1.68 -4.54
C VAL A 171 -22.86 -1.55 -4.33
N ASN A 172 -23.64 -2.22 -5.17
CA ASN A 172 -25.10 -2.27 -5.04
C ASN A 172 -25.55 -3.58 -4.41
N ASP A 173 -26.77 -3.61 -3.84
CA ASP A 173 -27.38 -4.85 -3.29
C ASP A 173 -27.49 -5.97 -4.33
N ALA A 174 -27.52 -5.61 -5.62
CA ALA A 174 -27.50 -6.55 -6.74
C ALA A 174 -26.14 -7.24 -6.95
N ASP A 175 -25.03 -6.64 -6.50
CA ASP A 175 -23.69 -7.25 -6.53
C ASP A 175 -23.49 -8.27 -5.39
N ASN A 176 -24.47 -8.38 -4.49
CA ASN A 176 -24.43 -9.31 -3.37
C ASN A 176 -24.64 -10.75 -3.87
N VAL A 177 -23.54 -11.48 -4.06
CA VAL A 177 -23.59 -12.92 -4.35
C VAL A 177 -24.20 -13.64 -3.14
N LYS A 178 -25.45 -14.08 -3.28
CA LYS A 178 -26.15 -14.86 -2.25
C LYS A 178 -25.36 -16.15 -1.99
N GLN A 179 -24.88 -16.32 -0.77
CA GLN A 179 -23.96 -17.40 -0.41
C GLN A 179 -24.62 -18.78 -0.35
N ASP A 180 -25.94 -18.86 -0.26
CA ASP A 180 -26.68 -20.13 -0.27
C ASP A 180 -28.06 -19.90 -0.90
N MET A 181 -28.33 -20.47 -2.07
CA MET A 181 -29.71 -20.60 -2.56
C MET A 181 -30.48 -21.70 -1.82
N SER A 182 -29.79 -22.55 -1.04
CA SER A 182 -30.37 -23.70 -0.34
C SER A 182 -30.75 -23.43 1.11
N ILE A 183 -30.44 -22.25 1.66
CA ILE A 183 -30.79 -21.89 3.03
C ILE A 183 -31.52 -20.56 3.07
N ASP A 184 -32.58 -20.45 2.26
CA ASP A 184 -33.62 -19.46 2.51
C ASP A 184 -34.45 -19.90 3.72
N VAL A 185 -33.90 -19.69 4.92
CA VAL A 185 -34.54 -20.06 6.21
C VAL A 185 -35.75 -19.18 6.50
N TYR A 186 -35.83 -18.05 5.83
CA TYR A 186 -36.97 -17.14 5.88
C TYR A 186 -37.46 -16.96 4.46
N GLY A 187 -38.23 -17.94 3.99
CA GLY A 187 -38.86 -17.96 2.67
C GLY A 187 -39.27 -16.56 2.26
N ARG A 188 -38.44 -15.96 1.41
CA ARG A 188 -38.65 -14.60 0.96
C ARG A 188 -39.53 -14.71 -0.27
N GLU A 189 -40.69 -14.09 -0.19
CA GLU A 189 -41.62 -13.98 -1.30
C GLU A 189 -40.85 -13.59 -2.57
N GLU A 190 -41.02 -14.39 -3.63
CA GLU A 190 -40.42 -14.10 -4.93
C GLU A 190 -40.84 -12.69 -5.36
N GLU A 191 -39.94 -11.93 -6.00
CA GLU A 191 -40.26 -10.59 -6.52
C GLU A 191 -41.44 -10.69 -7.51
N GLY A 192 -42.65 -10.47 -7.00
CA GLY A 192 -43.92 -10.68 -7.69
C GLY A 192 -45.08 -11.01 -6.74
N GLU A 193 -44.83 -11.75 -5.65
CA GLU A 193 -45.91 -12.17 -4.72
C GLU A 193 -46.46 -11.01 -3.87
N GLY A 194 -45.62 -10.01 -3.56
CA GLY A 194 -46.02 -8.83 -2.80
C GLY A 194 -46.99 -7.88 -3.54
N GLU A 195 -46.98 -7.87 -4.88
CA GLU A 195 -47.96 -7.11 -5.68
C GLU A 195 -49.30 -7.85 -5.73
N ASP A 196 -49.28 -9.17 -5.84
CA ASP A 196 -50.49 -10.01 -5.83
C ASP A 196 -51.21 -9.96 -4.48
N LEU A 197 -50.47 -9.97 -3.37
CA LEU A 197 -51.04 -9.81 -2.03
C LEU A 197 -51.65 -8.43 -1.81
N LYS A 198 -51.01 -7.36 -2.30
CA LYS A 198 -51.58 -6.00 -2.27
C LYS A 198 -52.89 -5.91 -3.05
N ASN A 199 -52.92 -6.45 -4.26
CA ASN A 199 -54.11 -6.46 -5.11
C ASN A 199 -55.26 -7.27 -4.47
N GLN A 200 -54.94 -8.37 -3.79
CA GLN A 200 -55.95 -9.18 -3.07
C GLN A 200 -56.50 -8.47 -1.83
N ILE A 201 -55.67 -7.73 -1.10
CA ILE A 201 -56.10 -6.95 0.08
C ILE A 201 -57.01 -5.79 -0.37
N GLU A 202 -56.63 -5.04 -1.41
CA GLU A 202 -57.46 -3.96 -1.94
C GLU A 202 -58.81 -4.46 -2.48
N ALA A 203 -58.85 -5.67 -3.06
CA ALA A 203 -60.10 -6.29 -3.51
C ALA A 203 -61.02 -6.72 -2.35
N LEU A 204 -60.45 -7.09 -1.19
CA LEU A 204 -61.21 -7.45 0.01
C LEU A 204 -61.73 -6.23 0.77
N GLU A 205 -61.03 -5.09 0.73
CA GLU A 205 -61.48 -3.83 1.33
C GLU A 205 -62.55 -3.11 0.50
N ALA A 206 -62.70 -3.46 -0.78
CA ALA A 206 -63.70 -2.90 -1.69
C ALA A 206 -65.04 -3.67 -1.74
N ALA A 207 -65.17 -4.77 -0.99
CA ALA A 207 -66.38 -5.62 -0.90
C ALA A 207 -67.16 -5.37 0.40
#